data_AF-A0A845PUF9-F1
#
_entry.id   AF-A0A845PUF9-F1
#
_cell.length_a   1.000
_cell.length_b   1.000
_cell.length_c   1.000
_cell.angle_alpha   90.00
_cell.angle_beta   90.00
_cell.angle_gamma   90.00
#
_symmetry.space_group_name_H-M   'P 1'
#
loop_
_entity.id
_entity.type
_entity.pdbx_description
1 polymer ?
#
loop_
_entity_poly.entity_id
_entity_poly.type
_entity_poly.pdbx_seq_one_letter_code
_entity_poly.pdbx_strand_id
1 'polypeptide(L)'
;LFFVGILLASCKNDAKTSKVEDQKENTTQENKKILKVTDTFSLDGINFKLLQNGDQAELKIEAKDRVVKGNIKLSPPCYFLKRYGKVQSFAYPNVKVAHTLIFLGDTVSTDVKKYFGFNENDDFSRICGEALQGILIKKDSVIVTERVLDGGFTCADSGSDEKEFWEFAHIRETHKQSRNPKYR
;
A
#
# COMPACT_ATOMS: atom_id res chain seq x y z
N LEU A 1 9.48 67.85 -49.10
CA LEU A 1 8.52 68.73 -48.40
C LEU A 1 8.53 68.41 -46.91
N PHE A 2 8.57 69.46 -46.09
CA PHE A 2 8.41 69.52 -44.62
C PHE A 2 7.13 68.79 -44.16
N PHE A 3 7.00 68.19 -42.97
CA PHE A 3 7.07 68.69 -41.58
C PHE A 3 7.39 67.49 -40.64
N VAL A 4 8.34 67.52 -39.70
CA VAL A 4 8.32 68.11 -38.33
C VAL A 4 7.10 67.74 -37.47
N GLY A 5 7.36 67.01 -36.38
CA GLY A 5 6.44 66.78 -35.27
C GLY A 5 7.15 66.15 -34.06
N ILE A 6 7.90 66.96 -33.32
CA ILE A 6 8.42 66.63 -31.98
C ILE A 6 7.27 66.78 -30.98
N LEU A 7 7.06 65.78 -30.12
CA LEU A 7 6.53 66.05 -28.77
C LEU A 7 7.43 65.38 -27.73
N LEU A 8 8.10 66.24 -26.97
CA LEU A 8 8.85 65.93 -25.77
C LEU A 8 7.86 65.69 -24.62
N ALA A 9 8.02 64.58 -23.91
CA ALA A 9 7.62 64.49 -22.51
C ALA A 9 8.79 63.91 -21.72
N SER A 10 9.43 64.81 -20.98
CA SER A 10 10.51 64.58 -20.04
C SER A 10 9.95 63.99 -18.75
N CYS A 11 10.57 62.92 -18.23
CA CYS A 11 10.73 62.72 -16.79
C CYS A 11 12.10 62.06 -16.53
N LYS A 12 12.99 62.92 -16.00
CA LYS A 12 14.22 62.70 -15.23
C LYS A 12 14.71 61.27 -14.98
N ASN A 13 16.00 61.11 -15.32
CA ASN A 13 16.96 60.13 -14.83
C ASN A 13 17.01 60.09 -13.29
N ASP A 14 17.25 58.89 -12.74
CA ASP A 14 18.49 58.65 -12.00
C ASP A 14 18.97 57.22 -12.22
N ALA A 15 20.22 57.12 -12.65
CA ALA A 15 20.90 55.89 -12.98
C ALA A 15 21.39 55.19 -11.70
N LYS A 16 21.12 53.89 -11.58
CA LYS A 16 22.10 52.97 -11.03
C LYS A 16 21.92 51.55 -11.60
N THR A 17 22.90 51.19 -12.41
CA THR A 17 23.16 49.86 -12.95
C THR A 17 23.35 48.85 -11.82
N SER A 18 22.63 47.73 -11.87
CA SER A 18 23.17 46.43 -11.46
C SER A 18 22.45 45.33 -12.22
N LYS A 19 23.28 44.53 -12.89
CA LYS A 19 22.95 43.28 -13.56
C LYS A 19 22.28 42.33 -12.57
N VAL A 20 21.45 41.40 -13.05
CA VAL A 20 21.47 39.95 -12.79
C VAL A 20 20.08 39.33 -13.00
N GLU A 21 20.07 38.34 -13.90
CA GLU A 21 19.21 37.15 -14.01
C GLU A 21 17.76 37.24 -14.52
N ASP A 22 17.63 36.69 -15.74
CA ASP A 22 16.48 35.92 -16.20
C ASP A 22 16.04 34.90 -15.14
N GLN A 23 14.88 35.10 -14.52
CA GLN A 23 14.16 34.02 -13.82
C GLN A 23 13.03 33.51 -14.71
N LYS A 24 13.42 32.58 -15.58
CA LYS A 24 12.53 31.59 -16.15
C LYS A 24 12.26 30.52 -15.08
N GLU A 25 11.03 30.01 -15.12
CA GLU A 25 10.62 28.71 -14.59
C GLU A 25 10.26 28.65 -13.09
N ASN A 26 9.02 29.06 -12.79
CA ASN A 26 8.26 28.45 -11.69
C ASN A 26 8.04 26.97 -12.02
N THR A 27 8.97 26.12 -11.62
CA THR A 27 8.82 24.66 -11.67
C THR A 27 7.79 24.26 -10.61
N THR A 28 6.63 23.78 -11.06
CA THR A 28 5.69 23.04 -10.23
C THR A 28 6.43 21.86 -9.60
N GLN A 29 6.72 21.93 -8.31
CA GLN A 29 7.19 20.77 -7.56
C GLN A 29 6.04 19.76 -7.47
N GLU A 30 6.00 18.83 -8.41
CA GLU A 30 5.26 17.58 -8.21
C GLU A 30 5.87 16.90 -6.99
N ASN A 31 5.08 16.82 -5.91
CA ASN A 31 5.41 16.02 -4.73
C ASN A 31 5.64 14.57 -5.19
N LYS A 32 6.90 14.20 -5.41
CA LYS A 32 7.30 12.85 -5.82
C LYS A 32 6.93 11.89 -4.69
N LYS A 33 5.81 11.18 -4.84
CA LYS A 33 5.41 10.11 -3.93
C LYS A 33 6.57 9.13 -3.77
N ILE A 34 7.04 8.96 -2.54
CA ILE A 34 8.13 8.04 -2.24
C ILE A 34 7.55 6.62 -2.20
N LEU A 35 8.03 5.77 -3.11
CA LEU A 35 7.72 4.34 -3.10
C LEU A 35 8.55 3.66 -2.00
N LYS A 36 7.89 3.13 -0.97
CA LYS A 36 8.51 2.45 0.17
C LYS A 36 8.20 0.95 0.12
N VAL A 37 9.20 0.09 0.28
CA VAL A 37 8.99 -1.34 0.53
C VAL A 37 8.59 -1.52 1.99
N THR A 38 7.43 -2.12 2.24
CA THR A 38 6.93 -2.36 3.60
C THR A 38 7.27 -3.75 4.09
N ASP A 39 7.19 -4.77 3.22
CA ASP A 39 7.55 -6.14 3.55
C ASP A 39 7.95 -6.94 2.31
N THR A 40 8.73 -7.99 2.50
CA THR A 40 9.16 -8.91 1.44
C THR A 40 9.06 -10.35 1.89
N PHE A 41 8.81 -11.25 0.94
CA PHE A 41 8.78 -12.68 1.21
C PHE A 41 9.15 -13.47 -0.04
N SER A 42 9.79 -14.62 0.12
CA SER A 42 10.13 -15.51 -0.99
C SER A 42 9.76 -16.95 -0.63
N LEU A 43 9.08 -17.64 -1.55
CA LEU A 43 8.65 -19.02 -1.41
C LEU A 43 8.52 -19.66 -2.79
N ASP A 44 8.97 -20.91 -2.95
CA ASP A 44 8.88 -21.68 -4.19
C ASP A 44 9.38 -20.96 -5.45
N GLY A 45 10.47 -20.19 -5.31
CA GLY A 45 11.04 -19.39 -6.40
C GLY A 45 10.22 -18.17 -6.79
N ILE A 46 9.18 -17.82 -6.03
CA ILE A 46 8.37 -16.61 -6.18
C ILE A 46 8.87 -15.56 -5.20
N ASN A 47 9.11 -14.33 -5.67
CA ASN A 47 9.41 -13.20 -4.79
C ASN A 47 8.19 -12.28 -4.70
N PHE A 48 7.83 -11.92 -3.48
CA PHE A 48 6.76 -10.99 -3.15
C PHE A 48 7.34 -9.73 -2.52
N LYS A 49 6.82 -8.57 -2.94
CA LYS A 49 7.15 -7.28 -2.35
C LYS A 49 5.85 -6.49 -2.12
N LEU A 50 5.57 -6.15 -0.88
CA LEU A 50 4.53 -5.20 -0.50
C LEU A 50 5.14 -3.80 -0.49
N LEU A 51 4.45 -2.87 -1.14
CA LEU A 51 4.92 -1.53 -1.38
C LEU A 51 3.84 -0.53 -0.97
N GLN A 52 4.29 0.61 -0.48
CA GLN A 52 3.48 1.78 -0.22
C GLN A 52 3.88 2.90 -1.18
N ASN A 53 2.91 3.41 -1.92
CA ASN A 53 3.04 4.53 -2.83
C ASN A 53 2.09 5.66 -2.40
N GLY A 54 2.53 6.45 -1.41
CA GLY A 54 1.64 7.36 -0.68
C GLY A 54 0.53 6.58 0.02
N ASP A 55 -0.72 6.84 -0.36
CA ASP A 55 -1.92 6.21 0.22
C ASP A 55 -2.37 4.95 -0.54
N GLN A 56 -1.58 4.49 -1.52
CA GLN A 56 -1.85 3.27 -2.27
C GLN A 56 -0.92 2.13 -1.88
N ALA A 57 -1.48 0.93 -1.75
CA ALA A 57 -0.72 -0.30 -1.59
C ALA A 57 -0.50 -0.95 -2.96
N GLU A 58 0.69 -1.53 -3.16
CA GLU A 58 1.00 -2.33 -4.34
C GLU A 58 1.62 -3.66 -3.89
N LEU A 59 1.29 -4.74 -4.60
CA LEU A 59 1.90 -6.06 -4.43
C LEU A 59 2.62 -6.44 -5.73
N LYS A 60 3.95 -6.50 -5.70
CA LYS A 60 4.75 -7.03 -6.81
C LYS A 60 5.03 -8.50 -6.58
N ILE A 61 4.76 -9.31 -7.60
CA ILE A 61 4.96 -10.75 -7.61
C ILE A 61 5.86 -11.10 -8.80
N GLU A 62 7.05 -11.59 -8.51
CA GLU A 62 7.98 -12.09 -9.52
C GLU A 62 7.91 -13.62 -9.51
N ALA A 63 7.19 -14.21 -10.47
CA ALA A 63 7.06 -15.65 -10.64
C ALA A 63 7.37 -16.02 -12.10
N LYS A 64 8.50 -16.71 -12.35
CA LYS A 64 9.00 -16.95 -13.72
C LYS A 64 8.12 -17.91 -14.54
N ASP A 65 7.49 -18.86 -13.87
CA ASP A 65 6.82 -20.02 -14.45
C ASP A 65 5.33 -20.10 -14.12
N ARG A 66 4.75 -19.02 -13.56
CA ARG A 66 3.36 -19.01 -13.09
C ARG A 66 2.63 -17.75 -13.55
N VAL A 67 1.34 -17.92 -13.84
CA VAL A 67 0.45 -16.79 -14.16
C VAL A 67 0.03 -16.09 -12.87
N VAL A 68 0.27 -14.78 -12.77
CA VAL A 68 -0.19 -13.95 -11.66
C VAL A 68 -1.57 -13.36 -11.96
N LYS A 69 -2.49 -13.41 -10.99
CA LYS A 69 -3.87 -12.90 -11.11
C LYS A 69 -4.30 -12.14 -9.85
N GLY A 70 -5.26 -11.23 -10.02
CA GLY A 70 -5.87 -10.46 -8.93
C GLY A 70 -5.05 -9.22 -8.56
N ASN A 71 -5.62 -8.40 -7.68
CA ASN A 71 -5.02 -7.16 -7.21
C ASN A 71 -5.16 -7.00 -5.70
N ILE A 72 -4.26 -6.21 -5.11
CA ILE A 72 -4.41 -5.78 -3.71
C ILE A 72 -5.60 -4.83 -3.57
N LYS A 73 -6.33 -4.96 -2.46
CA LYS A 73 -7.52 -4.16 -2.15
C LYS A 73 -7.41 -3.37 -0.84
N LEU A 74 -6.38 -3.66 -0.05
CA LEU A 74 -6.15 -3.04 1.26
C LEU A 74 -5.45 -1.68 1.09
N SER A 75 -5.63 -0.80 2.07
CA SER A 75 -4.84 0.43 2.19
C SER A 75 -3.47 0.14 2.84
N PRO A 76 -2.43 0.90 2.45
CA PRO A 76 -1.09 0.72 2.99
C PRO A 76 -0.96 1.28 4.41
N PRO A 77 0.16 0.99 5.10
CA PRO A 77 1.16 -0.03 4.73
C PRO A 77 0.61 -1.45 4.88
N CYS A 78 1.12 -2.38 4.07
CA CYS A 78 0.73 -3.79 4.13
C CYS A 78 1.90 -4.67 4.55
N TYR A 79 1.61 -5.74 5.30
CA TYR A 79 2.62 -6.65 5.86
C TYR A 79 2.14 -8.09 5.81
N PHE A 80 3.06 -9.03 5.59
CA PHE A 80 2.71 -10.45 5.66
C PHE A 80 2.42 -10.83 7.11
N LEU A 81 1.41 -11.68 7.31
CA LEU A 81 1.19 -12.29 8.62
C LEU A 81 2.32 -13.27 8.93
N LYS A 82 2.92 -13.07 10.09
CA LYS A 82 4.06 -13.81 10.61
C LYS A 82 3.69 -14.42 11.95
N ARG A 83 4.21 -15.62 12.21
CA ARG A 83 4.18 -16.26 13.53
C ARG A 83 5.62 -16.58 13.92
N TYR A 84 6.05 -16.09 15.09
CA TYR A 84 7.44 -16.23 15.55
C TYR A 84 8.47 -15.73 14.52
N GLY A 85 8.19 -14.58 13.89
CA GLY A 85 9.07 -13.95 12.90
C GLY A 85 9.08 -14.60 11.52
N LYS A 86 8.31 -15.67 11.28
CA LYS A 86 8.23 -16.34 9.98
C LYS A 86 6.86 -16.13 9.33
N VAL A 87 6.83 -15.81 8.04
CA VAL A 87 5.56 -15.71 7.29
C VAL A 87 4.83 -17.04 7.38
N GLN A 88 3.57 -16.97 7.78
CA GLN A 88 2.73 -18.14 7.98
C GLN A 88 2.14 -18.59 6.63
N SER A 89 2.13 -19.90 6.40
CA SER A 89 1.67 -20.50 5.15
C SER A 89 1.04 -21.86 5.44
N PHE A 90 -0.08 -22.15 4.78
CA PHE A 90 -0.77 -23.45 4.89
C PHE A 90 -1.09 -24.02 3.51
N ALA A 91 -1.06 -25.34 3.39
CA ALA A 91 -1.34 -26.05 2.14
C ALA A 91 -2.75 -26.66 2.17
N TYR A 92 -3.46 -26.61 1.05
CA TYR A 92 -4.77 -27.23 0.89
C TYR A 92 -4.83 -28.06 -0.41
N PRO A 93 -4.27 -29.29 -0.39
CA PRO A 93 -4.18 -30.14 -1.58
C PRO A 93 -5.53 -30.49 -2.20
N ASN A 94 -6.58 -30.63 -1.38
CA ASN A 94 -7.95 -30.93 -1.82
C ASN A 94 -8.54 -29.86 -2.75
N VAL A 95 -8.07 -28.61 -2.68
CA VAL A 95 -8.45 -27.51 -3.60
C VAL A 95 -7.28 -27.04 -4.48
N LYS A 96 -6.22 -27.87 -4.57
CA LYS A 96 -5.02 -27.64 -5.39
C LYS A 96 -4.28 -26.34 -5.06
N VAL A 97 -4.26 -25.97 -3.78
CA VAL A 97 -3.47 -24.84 -3.25
C VAL A 97 -2.24 -25.41 -2.55
N ALA A 98 -1.06 -25.07 -3.05
CA ALA A 98 0.21 -25.46 -2.46
C ALA A 98 0.50 -24.62 -1.21
N HIS A 99 0.22 -23.31 -1.29
CA HIS A 99 0.38 -22.38 -0.19
C HIS A 99 -0.70 -21.31 -0.21
N THR A 100 -1.30 -21.06 0.94
CA THR A 100 -2.07 -19.85 1.23
C THR A 100 -1.23 -18.95 2.10
N LEU A 101 -0.99 -17.73 1.67
CA LEU A 101 -0.42 -16.65 2.47
C LEU A 101 -1.50 -15.64 2.80
N ILE A 102 -1.31 -14.90 3.89
CA ILE A 102 -2.16 -13.75 4.23
C ILE A 102 -1.26 -12.54 4.45
N PHE A 103 -1.68 -11.40 3.93
CA PHE A 103 -1.13 -10.11 4.33
C PHE A 103 -2.24 -9.24 4.92
N LEU A 104 -1.84 -8.42 5.88
CA LEU A 104 -2.70 -7.40 6.47
C LEU A 104 -2.47 -6.05 5.80
N GLY A 105 -3.45 -5.18 5.92
CA GLY A 105 -3.38 -3.77 5.59
C GLY A 105 -4.35 -3.01 6.48
N ASP A 106 -4.75 -1.81 6.06
CA ASP A 106 -5.65 -0.95 6.85
C ASP A 106 -5.13 -0.79 8.28
N THR A 107 -3.85 -0.39 8.39
CA THR A 107 -3.17 -0.34 9.69
C THR A 107 -3.75 0.75 10.58
N VAL A 108 -3.80 0.45 11.87
CA VAL A 108 -4.52 1.29 12.83
C VAL A 108 -3.61 2.09 13.75
N SER A 109 -4.14 3.23 14.22
CA SER A 109 -3.46 4.12 15.14
C SER A 109 -3.40 3.56 16.57
N THR A 110 -2.61 4.23 17.42
CA THR A 110 -2.53 3.95 18.86
C THR A 110 -3.91 3.98 19.54
N ASP A 111 -4.79 4.90 19.15
CA ASP A 111 -6.10 5.04 19.79
C ASP A 111 -7.03 3.86 19.47
N VAL A 112 -6.97 3.37 18.23
CA VAL A 112 -7.70 2.15 17.85
C VAL A 112 -7.10 0.93 18.55
N LYS A 113 -5.77 0.82 18.68
CA LYS A 113 -5.15 -0.26 19.47
C LYS A 113 -5.62 -0.25 20.92
N LYS A 114 -5.73 0.93 21.55
CA LYS A 114 -6.28 1.08 22.91
C LYS A 114 -7.74 0.63 22.99
N TYR A 115 -8.55 0.97 21.98
CA TYR A 115 -9.92 0.47 21.88
C TYR A 115 -9.98 -1.06 21.86
N PHE A 116 -9.01 -1.72 21.20
CA PHE A 116 -8.85 -3.17 21.20
C PHE A 116 -8.05 -3.74 22.40
N GLY A 117 -7.85 -2.96 23.46
CA GLY A 117 -7.33 -3.43 24.74
C GLY A 117 -5.83 -3.28 24.95
N PHE A 118 -5.10 -2.62 24.04
CA PHE A 118 -3.70 -2.25 24.33
C PHE A 118 -3.66 -1.24 25.49
N ASN A 119 -2.81 -1.51 26.48
CA ASN A 119 -2.53 -0.63 27.61
C ASN A 119 -1.07 -0.14 27.57
N GLU A 120 -0.69 0.70 28.53
CA GLU A 120 0.63 1.32 28.63
C GLU A 120 1.81 0.34 28.68
N ASN A 121 1.57 -0.94 29.01
CA ASN A 121 2.60 -1.98 29.05
C ASN A 121 2.73 -2.73 27.71
N ASP A 122 1.83 -2.49 26.76
CA ASP A 122 1.86 -3.12 25.44
C ASP A 122 2.81 -2.39 24.47
N ASP A 123 3.35 -3.15 23.52
CA ASP A 123 4.18 -2.60 22.46
C ASP A 123 3.31 -1.97 21.36
N PHE A 124 3.07 -0.66 21.48
CA PHE A 124 2.36 0.13 20.47
C PHE A 124 3.10 0.24 19.13
N SER A 125 4.38 -0.16 19.05
CA SER A 125 5.11 -0.21 17.78
C SER A 125 4.70 -1.41 16.92
N ARG A 126 4.04 -2.42 17.51
CA ARG A 126 3.49 -3.57 16.77
C ARG A 126 2.57 -3.10 15.66
N ILE A 127 2.76 -3.63 14.46
CA ILE A 127 1.91 -3.29 13.34
C ILE A 127 0.63 -4.10 13.43
N CYS A 128 -0.51 -3.42 13.52
CA CYS A 128 -1.82 -4.05 13.55
C CYS A 128 -2.75 -3.36 12.54
N GLY A 129 -3.74 -4.10 12.06
CA GLY A 129 -4.70 -3.62 11.06
C GLY A 129 -6.02 -4.36 11.15
N GLU A 130 -6.99 -3.88 10.39
CA GLU A 130 -8.39 -4.33 10.46
C GLU A 130 -8.85 -5.19 9.29
N ALA A 131 -7.96 -5.37 8.30
CA ALA A 131 -8.27 -6.12 7.11
C ALA A 131 -7.14 -7.06 6.68
N LEU A 132 -7.55 -8.24 6.20
CA LEU A 132 -6.69 -9.29 5.69
C LEU A 132 -7.07 -9.63 4.25
N GLN A 133 -6.06 -9.97 3.45
CA GLN A 133 -6.25 -10.47 2.09
C GLN A 133 -5.31 -11.65 1.81
N GLY A 134 -5.81 -12.63 1.07
CA GLY A 134 -5.11 -13.87 0.79
C GLY A 134 -4.29 -13.84 -0.50
N ILE A 135 -3.27 -14.68 -0.56
CA ILE A 135 -2.57 -15.08 -1.77
C ILE A 135 -2.60 -16.61 -1.85
N LEU A 136 -3.13 -17.14 -2.95
CA LEU A 136 -3.18 -18.57 -3.24
C LEU A 136 -2.10 -18.91 -4.26
N ILE A 137 -1.11 -19.69 -3.84
CA ILE A 137 -0.06 -20.24 -4.70
C ILE A 137 -0.50 -21.63 -5.14
N LYS A 138 -0.68 -21.80 -6.44
CA LYS A 138 -1.01 -23.06 -7.10
C LYS A 138 0.15 -23.46 -8.02
N LYS A 139 0.08 -24.66 -8.58
CA LYS A 139 1.10 -25.19 -9.49
C LYS A 139 1.45 -24.20 -10.61
N ASP A 140 0.43 -23.71 -11.31
CA ASP A 140 0.61 -22.91 -12.53
C ASP A 140 0.20 -21.43 -12.36
N SER A 141 -0.19 -21.02 -11.15
CA SER A 141 -0.68 -19.65 -10.92
C SER A 141 -0.49 -19.17 -9.49
N VAL A 142 -0.38 -17.85 -9.35
CA VAL A 142 -0.44 -17.12 -8.07
C VAL A 142 -1.64 -16.19 -8.13
N ILE A 143 -2.56 -16.32 -7.18
CA ILE A 143 -3.83 -15.59 -7.18
C ILE A 143 -3.90 -14.73 -5.93
N VAL A 144 -3.96 -13.41 -6.09
CA VAL A 144 -4.35 -12.50 -5.01
C VAL A 144 -5.87 -12.55 -4.93
N THR A 145 -6.42 -12.90 -3.76
CA THR A 145 -7.85 -13.17 -3.63
C THR A 145 -8.67 -11.90 -3.77
N GLU A 146 -9.80 -11.94 -4.45
CA GLU A 146 -10.71 -10.79 -4.48
C GLU A 146 -11.40 -10.54 -3.12
N ARG A 147 -11.52 -11.57 -2.29
CA ARG A 147 -12.06 -11.48 -0.93
C ARG A 147 -11.09 -10.74 -0.01
N VAL A 148 -11.65 -9.88 0.83
CA VAL A 148 -10.99 -9.24 1.97
C VAL A 148 -11.77 -9.66 3.21
N LEU A 149 -11.08 -10.09 4.25
CA LEU A 149 -11.68 -10.32 5.56
C LEU A 149 -11.50 -9.03 6.35
N ASP A 150 -12.61 -8.37 6.68
CA ASP A 150 -12.67 -7.11 7.42
C ASP A 150 -13.51 -7.27 8.70
N GLY A 151 -13.44 -6.25 9.57
CA GLY A 151 -14.19 -6.23 10.84
C GLY A 151 -13.52 -6.97 12.00
N GLY A 152 -12.28 -7.41 11.82
CA GLY A 152 -11.42 -7.95 12.88
C GLY A 152 -10.29 -6.98 13.25
N PHE A 153 -9.49 -7.36 14.25
CA PHE A 153 -8.23 -6.69 14.60
C PHE A 153 -7.13 -7.74 14.66
N THR A 154 -6.01 -7.54 13.96
CA THR A 154 -4.90 -8.50 13.93
C THR A 154 -3.57 -7.77 13.83
N CYS A 155 -2.56 -8.27 14.53
CA CYS A 155 -1.19 -7.77 14.42
C CYS A 155 -0.35 -8.65 13.49
N ALA A 156 0.59 -8.03 12.77
CA ALA A 156 1.42 -8.67 11.75
C ALA A 156 2.22 -9.87 12.27
N ASP A 157 2.53 -9.88 13.56
CA ASP A 157 3.47 -10.78 14.23
C ASP A 157 2.79 -11.82 15.14
N SER A 158 1.48 -11.73 15.35
CA SER A 158 0.73 -12.69 16.18
C SER A 158 0.43 -14.00 15.46
N GLY A 159 0.56 -14.02 14.14
CA GLY A 159 -0.01 -15.03 13.27
C GLY A 159 -1.53 -14.94 13.23
N SER A 160 -2.14 -15.92 12.55
CA SER A 160 -3.58 -16.15 12.59
C SER A 160 -3.89 -17.64 12.71
N ASP A 161 -5.13 -17.94 13.09
CA ASP A 161 -5.66 -19.29 13.10
C ASP A 161 -5.76 -19.83 11.66
N GLU A 162 -5.51 -21.14 11.48
CA GLU A 162 -5.56 -21.79 10.17
C GLU A 162 -6.92 -21.62 9.48
N LYS A 163 -8.01 -21.41 10.25
CA LYS A 163 -9.36 -21.16 9.72
C LYS A 163 -9.40 -19.98 8.74
N GLU A 164 -8.61 -18.93 8.96
CA GLU A 164 -8.58 -17.76 8.06
C GLU A 164 -7.92 -18.10 6.72
N PHE A 165 -6.86 -18.92 6.76
CA PHE A 165 -6.19 -19.42 5.55
C PHE A 165 -7.10 -20.40 4.80
N TRP A 166 -7.84 -21.23 5.53
CA TRP A 166 -8.81 -22.16 4.97
C TRP A 166 -9.93 -21.41 4.27
N GLU A 167 -10.43 -20.33 4.88
CA GLU A 167 -11.47 -19.47 4.32
C GLU A 167 -11.04 -18.88 2.96
N PHE A 168 -9.84 -18.30 2.86
CA PHE A 168 -9.33 -17.82 1.57
C PHE A 168 -9.16 -18.92 0.52
N ALA A 169 -8.77 -20.13 0.92
CA ALA A 169 -8.53 -21.23 0.00
C ALA A 169 -9.82 -21.89 -0.53
N HIS A 170 -10.91 -21.89 0.26
CA HIS A 170 -12.10 -22.68 -0.03
C HIS A 170 -13.34 -21.85 -0.40
N ILE A 171 -13.48 -20.63 0.12
CA ILE A 171 -14.67 -19.81 -0.15
C ILE A 171 -14.52 -19.11 -1.50
N ARG A 172 -15.49 -19.37 -2.41
CA ARG A 172 -15.52 -18.74 -3.74
C ARG A 172 -15.83 -17.24 -3.64
N GLU A 173 -15.22 -16.48 -4.54
CA GLU A 173 -15.24 -15.01 -4.62
C GLU A 173 -16.64 -14.37 -4.87
N THR A 174 -17.71 -15.16 -4.97
CA THR A 174 -19.07 -14.69 -5.25
C THR A 174 -19.82 -14.13 -4.04
N HIS A 175 -19.31 -14.31 -2.81
CA HIS A 175 -19.92 -13.71 -1.62
C HIS A 175 -19.52 -12.23 -1.49
N LYS A 176 -20.33 -11.33 -2.05
CA LYS A 176 -20.32 -9.90 -1.71
C LYS A 176 -20.69 -9.75 -0.24
N GLN A 177 -19.70 -9.61 0.63
CA GLN A 177 -19.93 -9.21 2.02
C GLN A 177 -20.33 -7.73 1.99
N SER A 178 -21.58 -7.45 2.35
CA SER A 178 -22.14 -6.09 2.44
C SER A 178 -21.37 -5.29 3.49
N ARG A 179 -20.61 -4.29 3.05
CA ARG A 179 -19.93 -3.33 3.94
C ARG A 179 -21.00 -2.59 4.76
N ASN A 180 -20.96 -2.70 6.08
CA ASN A 180 -21.76 -1.85 6.96
C ASN A 180 -20.88 -0.65 7.39
N PRO A 181 -21.13 0.57 6.88
CA PRO A 181 -20.24 1.72 7.07
C PRO A 181 -20.28 2.34 8.48
N LYS A 182 -20.85 1.65 9.48
CA LYS A 182 -21.21 2.27 10.77
C LYS A 182 -20.04 2.58 11.70
N TYR A 183 -18.81 2.19 11.36
CA TYR A 183 -17.63 2.39 12.20
C TYR A 183 -16.42 2.89 11.39
N ARG A 184 -16.62 3.92 10.57
CA ARG A 184 -15.54 4.75 10.01
C ARG A 184 -15.59 6.13 10.62
#